data_AF-A0A7S0C153-F1
#
_entry.id   AF-A0A7S0C153-F1
#
_cell.length_a   1.000
_cell.length_b   1.000
_cell.length_c   1.000
_cell.angle_alpha   90.00
_cell.angle_beta   90.00
_cell.angle_gamma   90.00
#
_symmetry.space_group_name_H-M   'P 1'
#
loop_
_entity.id
_entity.type
_entity.pdbx_description
1 polymer ?
#
loop_
_entity_poly.entity_id
_entity_poly.type
_entity_poly.pdbx_seq_one_letter_code
_entity_poly.pdbx_strand_id
1 'polypeptide(L)'
;KTCVEESSQNLLREITYRIQTPILILYDAILLDDPFGETMKQNLNRIHVLAESLCNQTTLLSQLQKLVNAGGFTTAVGCDMMNAYDTILTPEQRKWANHCELLDELEEW
;
A
#
# COMPACT_ATOMS: atom_id res chain seq x y z
N LYS A 1 -14.99 -15.40 -7.87
CA LYS A 1 -14.71 -15.86 -6.49
C LYS A 1 -14.75 -14.63 -5.60
N THR A 2 -15.64 -14.59 -4.61
CA THR A 2 -15.64 -13.58 -3.55
C THR A 2 -14.32 -13.71 -2.78
N CYS A 3 -13.53 -12.64 -2.71
CA CYS A 3 -12.22 -12.63 -2.04
C CYS A 3 -12.44 -12.51 -0.53
N VAL A 4 -11.95 -13.44 0.27
CA VAL A 4 -12.15 -13.46 1.73
C VAL A 4 -10.81 -13.20 2.42
N GLU A 5 -10.66 -12.03 3.02
CA GLU A 5 -9.39 -11.47 3.51
C GLU A 5 -8.94 -11.97 4.90
N GLU A 6 -9.35 -13.17 5.29
CA GLU A 6 -9.30 -13.65 6.67
C GLU A 6 -7.86 -13.79 7.21
N SER A 7 -6.90 -14.17 6.35
CA SER A 7 -5.52 -14.45 6.76
C SER A 7 -4.77 -13.21 7.27
N SER A 8 -4.88 -12.08 6.56
CA SER A 8 -4.15 -10.86 6.93
C SER A 8 -4.71 -10.17 8.18
N GLN A 9 -6.04 -10.21 8.38
CA GLN A 9 -6.67 -9.67 9.58
C GLN A 9 -6.30 -10.49 10.83
N ASN A 10 -6.23 -11.82 10.70
CA ASN A 10 -5.79 -12.68 11.79
C ASN A 10 -4.35 -12.40 12.21
N LEU A 11 -3.44 -12.18 11.25
CA LEU A 11 -2.06 -11.80 11.56
C LEU A 11 -2.00 -10.46 12.31
N LEU A 12 -2.71 -9.44 11.83
CA LEU A 12 -2.75 -8.14 12.50
C LEU A 12 -3.29 -8.25 13.92
N ARG A 13 -4.33 -9.06 14.12
CA ARG A 13 -4.92 -9.33 15.45
C ARG A 13 -3.95 -10.06 16.39
N GLU A 14 -3.20 -11.04 15.90
CA GLU A 14 -2.21 -11.75 16.73
C GLU A 14 -1.06 -10.83 17.13
N ILE A 15 -0.61 -9.96 16.23
CA ILE A 15 0.42 -8.96 16.53
C ILE A 15 -0.07 -8.00 17.63
N THR A 16 -1.27 -7.45 17.48
CA THR A 16 -1.84 -6.50 18.45
C THR A 16 -2.21 -7.15 19.77
N TYR A 17 -2.51 -8.44 19.78
CA TYR A 17 -2.79 -9.18 21.00
C TYR A 17 -1.52 -9.46 21.82
N ARG A 18 -0.39 -9.75 21.16
CA ARG A 18 0.86 -10.17 21.83
C ARG A 18 1.79 -9.02 22.17
N ILE A 19 1.74 -7.93 21.42
CA ILE A 19 2.63 -6.79 21.59
C ILE A 19 1.86 -5.66 22.27
N GLN A 20 2.36 -5.18 23.41
CA GLN A 20 1.68 -4.14 24.19
C GLN A 20 1.61 -2.79 23.46
N THR A 21 2.63 -2.45 22.67
CA THR A 21 2.71 -1.20 21.90
C THR A 21 3.30 -1.48 20.51
N PRO A 22 2.52 -2.05 19.57
CA PRO A 22 3.01 -2.41 18.25
C PRO A 22 3.21 -1.17 17.38
N ILE A 23 4.33 -1.12 16.65
CA ILE A 23 4.54 -0.21 15.52
C ILE A 23 4.66 -1.07 14.28
N LEU A 24 3.85 -0.78 13.27
CA LEU A 24 3.85 -1.49 11.99
C LEU A 24 4.04 -0.49 10.86
N ILE A 25 4.98 -0.79 9.97
CA ILE A 25 5.22 -0.02 8.74
C ILE A 25 4.94 -0.97 7.59
N LEU A 26 4.02 -0.58 6.71
CA LEU A 26 3.64 -1.35 5.52
C LEU A 26 3.92 -0.54 4.28
N TYR A 27 4.45 -1.23 3.27
CA TYR A 27 4.52 -0.77 1.89
C TYR A 27 3.79 -1.82 1.06
N ASP A 28 2.71 -1.42 0.40
CA ASP A 28 1.86 -2.34 -0.34
C ASP A 28 1.22 -1.61 -1.53
N ALA A 29 0.88 -2.38 -2.56
CA ALA A 29 0.14 -1.82 -3.69
C ALA A 29 -1.31 -1.50 -3.27
N ILE A 30 -1.86 -0.47 -3.87
CA ILE A 30 -3.30 -0.20 -3.87
C ILE A 30 -3.77 -0.34 -5.31
N LEU A 31 -4.87 -1.08 -5.54
CA LEU A 31 -5.29 -1.31 -6.91
C LEU A 31 -5.76 -0.04 -7.58
N LEU A 32 -6.43 0.86 -6.85
CA LEU A 32 -7.21 1.96 -7.43
C LEU A 32 -8.32 1.44 -8.36
N ASP A 33 -9.38 2.20 -8.51
CA ASP A 33 -10.48 1.88 -9.43
C ASP A 33 -10.27 2.64 -10.75
N ASP A 34 -9.13 2.35 -11.39
CA ASP A 34 -8.65 3.03 -12.59
C ASP A 34 -8.08 2.03 -13.62
N PRO A 35 -7.75 2.49 -14.85
CA PRO A 35 -7.21 1.61 -15.90
C PRO A 35 -5.89 0.93 -15.53
N PHE A 36 -5.07 1.56 -14.69
CA PHE A 36 -3.81 1.00 -14.23
C PHE A 36 -4.07 -0.16 -13.25
N GLY A 37 -4.98 0.04 -12.30
CA GLY A 37 -5.46 -0.96 -11.36
C GLY A 37 -6.05 -2.19 -12.02
N GLU A 38 -6.92 -1.99 -13.01
CA GLU A 38 -7.49 -3.09 -13.78
C GLU A 38 -6.41 -3.87 -14.55
N THR A 39 -5.45 -3.16 -15.17
CA THR A 39 -4.31 -3.78 -15.84
C THR A 39 -3.45 -4.57 -14.86
N MET A 40 -3.13 -4.01 -13.69
CA MET A 40 -2.36 -4.66 -12.63
C MET A 40 -3.07 -5.95 -12.18
N LYS A 41 -4.37 -5.87 -11.89
CA LYS A 41 -5.19 -7.01 -11.47
C LYS A 41 -5.19 -8.12 -12.51
N GLN A 42 -5.37 -7.79 -13.79
CA GLN A 42 -5.31 -8.75 -14.89
C GLN A 42 -3.92 -9.40 -15.00
N ASN A 43 -2.85 -8.61 -14.90
CA ASN A 43 -1.47 -9.10 -14.97
C ASN A 43 -1.14 -10.06 -13.82
N LEU A 44 -1.47 -9.68 -12.58
CA LEU A 44 -1.24 -10.51 -11.40
C LEU A 44 -2.08 -11.80 -11.43
N ASN A 45 -3.32 -11.71 -11.88
CA ASN A 45 -4.19 -12.87 -12.04
C ASN A 45 -3.66 -13.83 -13.13
N ARG A 46 -3.15 -13.30 -14.25
CA ARG A 46 -2.58 -14.10 -15.34
C ARG A 46 -1.39 -14.97 -14.88
N ILE A 47 -0.58 -14.46 -13.94
CA ILE A 47 0.55 -15.20 -13.37
C ILE A 47 0.20 -15.92 -12.06
N HIS A 48 -1.08 -15.93 -11.66
CA HIS A 48 -1.61 -16.61 -10.47
C HIS A 48 -1.01 -16.14 -9.13
N VAL A 49 -0.65 -14.85 -9.02
CA VAL A 49 -0.12 -14.26 -7.78
C VAL A 49 -0.98 -13.12 -7.21
N LEU A 50 -2.18 -12.92 -7.76
CA LEU A 50 -3.11 -11.91 -7.23
C LEU A 50 -3.47 -12.26 -5.78
N ALA A 51 -2.99 -11.45 -4.85
CA ALA A 51 -3.27 -11.60 -3.43
C ALA A 51 -4.72 -11.20 -3.12
N GLU A 52 -5.37 -11.98 -2.26
CA GLU A 52 -6.78 -11.74 -1.89
C GLU A 52 -6.97 -10.43 -1.12
N SER A 53 -5.98 -10.02 -0.31
CA SER A 53 -6.01 -8.73 0.39
C SER A 53 -6.04 -7.56 -0.59
N LEU A 54 -5.27 -7.66 -1.67
CA LEU A 54 -5.12 -6.59 -2.66
C LEU A 54 -6.45 -6.29 -3.37
N CYS A 55 -7.31 -7.30 -3.56
CA CYS A 55 -8.64 -7.14 -4.16
C CYS A 55 -9.57 -6.21 -3.38
N ASN A 56 -9.40 -6.08 -2.07
CA ASN A 56 -10.23 -5.22 -1.21
C ASN A 56 -9.57 -3.87 -0.91
N GLN A 57 -8.27 -3.75 -1.16
CA GLN A 57 -7.44 -2.58 -0.88
C GLN A 57 -7.37 -1.67 -2.11
N THR A 58 -8.51 -1.09 -2.49
CA THR A 58 -8.59 -0.20 -3.66
C THR A 58 -8.14 1.23 -3.37
N THR A 59 -8.03 1.64 -2.10
CA THR A 59 -7.63 3.01 -1.74
C THR A 59 -6.68 3.01 -0.55
N LEU A 60 -5.90 4.07 -0.39
CA LEU A 60 -5.12 4.30 0.83
C LEU A 60 -6.01 4.30 2.08
N LEU A 61 -7.20 4.90 2.00
CA LEU A 61 -8.13 4.94 3.14
C LEU A 61 -8.58 3.53 3.56
N SER A 62 -8.92 2.65 2.61
CA SER A 62 -9.32 1.28 2.97
C SER A 62 -8.18 0.49 3.61
N GLN A 63 -6.93 0.74 3.18
CA GLN A 63 -5.74 0.16 3.81
C GLN A 63 -5.53 0.66 5.26
N LEU A 64 -5.70 1.95 5.50
CA LEU A 64 -5.59 2.51 6.85
C LEU A 64 -6.70 2.02 7.78
N GLN A 65 -7.94 1.92 7.26
CA GLN A 65 -9.08 1.40 8.01
C GLN A 65 -8.87 -0.06 8.43
N LYS A 66 -8.28 -0.90 7.57
CA LYS A 66 -7.91 -2.28 7.91
C LYS A 66 -7.01 -2.36 9.14
N LEU A 67 -6.02 -1.48 9.26
CA LEU A 67 -5.13 -1.43 10.41
C LEU A 67 -5.87 -1.02 11.69
N VAL A 68 -6.68 0.05 11.62
CA VAL A 68 -7.47 0.51 12.78
C VAL A 68 -8.47 -0.56 13.23
N ASN A 69 -9.12 -1.24 12.27
CA ASN A 69 -10.11 -2.28 12.53
C ASN A 69 -9.51 -3.56 13.14
N ALA A 70 -8.20 -3.77 13.05
CA ALA A 70 -7.53 -4.89 13.72
C ALA A 70 -7.52 -4.78 15.26
N GLY A 71 -7.95 -3.63 15.82
CA GLY A 71 -8.32 -3.50 17.24
C GLY A 71 -7.17 -3.21 18.20
N GLY A 72 -5.93 -3.02 17.72
CA GLY A 72 -4.81 -2.60 18.57
C GLY A 72 -3.88 -1.55 17.98
N PHE A 73 -4.24 -0.97 16.84
CA PHE A 73 -3.60 0.25 16.33
C PHE A 73 -4.54 1.43 16.58
N THR A 74 -4.15 2.33 17.49
CA THR A 74 -4.95 3.54 17.80
C THR A 74 -4.85 4.59 16.70
N THR A 75 -3.75 4.55 15.93
CA THR A 75 -3.48 5.52 14.87
C THR A 75 -2.90 4.80 13.67
N ALA A 76 -3.43 5.08 12.49
CA ALA A 76 -2.88 4.67 11.21
C ALA A 76 -2.78 5.92 10.34
N VAL A 77 -1.58 6.16 9.82
CA VAL A 77 -1.30 7.24 8.87
C VAL A 77 -0.52 6.65 7.70
N GLY A 78 -0.66 7.27 6.53
CA GLY A 78 0.04 6.85 5.34
C GLY A 78 -0.15 7.86 4.22
N CYS A 79 0.64 7.67 3.17
CA CYS A 79 0.56 8.41 1.93
C CYS A 79 0.86 7.44 0.77
N ASP A 80 0.45 7.80 -0.43
CA ASP A 80 0.94 7.15 -1.65
C ASP A 80 2.35 7.64 -2.00
N MET A 81 2.97 6.97 -2.99
CA MET A 81 4.36 7.24 -3.36
C MET A 81 4.58 8.63 -3.96
N MET A 82 3.58 9.17 -4.66
CA MET A 82 3.65 10.53 -5.20
C MET A 82 3.64 11.55 -4.07
N ASN A 83 2.71 11.42 -3.12
CA ASN A 83 2.67 12.30 -1.96
C ASN A 83 3.93 12.16 -1.08
N ALA A 84 4.49 10.96 -0.93
CA ALA A 84 5.78 10.74 -0.27
C ALA A 84 6.92 11.46 -1.01
N TYR A 85 6.97 11.38 -2.34
CA TYR A 85 7.97 12.07 -3.16
C TYR A 85 7.91 13.59 -2.99
N ASP A 86 6.71 14.16 -2.90
CA ASP A 86 6.52 15.60 -2.76
C ASP A 86 6.81 16.10 -1.34
N THR A 87 6.36 15.36 -0.32
CA THR A 87 6.33 15.86 1.07
C THR A 87 7.46 15.35 1.95
N ILE A 88 7.99 14.16 1.69
CA ILE A 88 9.04 13.55 2.52
C ILE A 88 10.42 13.83 1.92
N LEU A 89 10.57 13.75 0.60
CA LEU A 89 11.85 14.02 -0.04
C LEU A 89 12.14 15.52 -0.12
N THR A 90 13.39 15.87 0.10
CA THR A 90 13.89 17.23 -0.10
C THR A 90 14.15 17.50 -1.59
N PRO A 91 14.17 18.77 -2.03
CA PRO A 91 14.56 19.11 -3.40
C PRO A 91 15.94 18.57 -3.80
N GLU A 92 16.89 18.51 -2.85
CA GLU A 92 18.23 17.97 -3.10
C GLU A 92 18.21 16.46 -3.34
N GLN A 93 17.43 15.71 -2.55
CA GLN A 93 17.26 14.27 -2.75
C GLN A 93 16.60 13.95 -4.09
N ARG A 94 15.58 14.72 -4.49
CA ARG A 94 14.95 14.59 -5.81
C ARG A 94 15.93 14.89 -6.94
N LYS A 95 16.70 15.98 -6.83
CA LYS A 95 17.74 16.33 -7.80
C LYS A 95 18.81 15.23 -7.92
N TRP A 96 19.19 14.64 -6.79
CA TRP A 96 20.17 13.55 -6.79
C TRP A 96 19.61 12.27 -7.43
N ALA A 97 18.36 11.92 -7.16
CA ALA A 97 17.68 10.81 -7.81
C ALA A 97 17.63 10.99 -9.34
N ASN A 98 17.35 12.20 -9.81
CA ASN A 98 17.32 12.54 -11.25
C ASN A 98 18.69 12.47 -11.95
N HIS A 99 19.79 12.26 -11.21
CA HIS A 99 21.10 11.98 -11.81
C HIS A 99 21.35 10.49 -12.06
N CYS A 100 20.59 9.59 -11.42
CA CYS A 100 20.77 8.15 -11.59
C CYS A 100 20.25 7.67 -12.95
N GLU A 101 19.17 8.27 -13.44
CA GLU A 101 18.55 8.00 -14.73
C GLU A 101 17.78 9.25 -15.18
N LEU A 102 17.63 9.43 -16.49
CA LEU A 102 16.82 10.52 -17.04
C LEU A 102 15.34 10.16 -16.85
N LEU A 103 14.71 10.67 -15.79
CA LEU A 103 13.26 10.56 -15.59
C LEU A 103 12.58 11.64 -16.43
N ASP A 104 12.10 11.28 -17.62
CA ASP A 104 11.42 12.19 -18.56
C ASP A 104 9.89 12.19 -18.42
N GLU A 105 9.30 11.10 -17.93
CA GLU A 105 7.85 10.94 -17.73
C GLU A 105 7.48 10.95 -16.24
N LEU A 106 7.43 12.15 -15.64
CA LEU A 106 7.02 12.31 -14.23
C LEU A 106 5.53 11.98 -14.02
N GLU A 107 4.69 12.19 -15.04
CA GLU A 107 3.26 11.89 -14.96
C GLU A 107 2.94 10.38 -14.94
N GLU A 108 3.86 9.54 -15.41
CA GLU A 108 3.71 8.08 -15.41
C GLU A 108 4.33 7.39 -14.19
N TRP A 109 5.07 8.14 -13.36
CA TRP A 109 5.75 7.67 -12.15
C TRP A 109 4.81 7.60 -10.95
#